data_AF-A0A0R1KPN0-F1
#
_entry.id   AF-A0A0R1KPN0-F1
#
_cell.length_a   1.000
_cell.length_b   1.000
_cell.length_c   1.000
_cell.angle_alpha   90.00
_cell.angle_beta   90.00
_cell.angle_gamma   90.00
#
_symmetry.space_group_name_H-M   'P 1'
#
loop_
_entity.id
_entity.type
_entity.pdbx_description
1 polymer ?
#
loop_
_entity_poly.entity_id
_entity_poly.type
_entity_poly.pdbx_seq_one_letter_code
_entity_poly.pdbx_strand_id
1 'polypeptide(L)'
;MSNGGVQEKFEQELKKVSENILDENTDAKKKRSVTITLTYLPNDNRDAISVYSEVKSKLVPQNGVSTTLLVGRNDDTGAIEANELKSGIKGQTYIDDNGDLRTDTGEKIENVENKDKQTKDLKESSEQAQVIDLQKQGKKA
;
A
#
# COMPACT_ATOMS: atom_id res chain seq x y z
N MET A 1 28.41 13.97 -35.39
CA MET A 1 27.62 13.45 -34.24
C MET A 1 27.51 14.62 -33.27
N SER A 2 26.33 14.92 -32.73
CA SER A 2 26.22 15.98 -31.70
C SER A 2 27.13 15.58 -30.53
N ASN A 3 28.35 16.15 -30.49
CA ASN A 3 29.46 15.60 -29.70
C ASN A 3 29.19 15.65 -28.19
N GLY A 4 28.14 16.35 -27.75
CA GLY A 4 27.72 16.39 -26.36
C GLY A 4 26.45 15.59 -26.03
N GLY A 5 25.57 15.32 -27.00
CA GLY A 5 24.21 14.82 -26.68
C GLY A 5 24.20 13.41 -26.07
N VAL A 6 24.99 12.49 -26.63
CA VAL A 6 25.10 11.11 -26.09
C VAL A 6 25.87 11.11 -24.77
N GLN A 7 26.93 11.92 -24.70
CA GLN A 7 27.77 12.01 -23.52
C GLN A 7 26.99 12.55 -22.31
N GLU A 8 26.24 13.64 -22.50
CA GLU A 8 25.40 14.22 -21.44
C GLU A 8 24.33 13.23 -20.95
N LYS A 9 23.69 12.49 -21.87
CA LYS A 9 22.71 11.46 -21.49
C LYS A 9 23.36 10.30 -20.74
N PHE A 10 24.56 9.90 -21.13
CA PHE A 10 25.32 8.89 -20.41
C PHE A 10 25.72 9.37 -19.01
N GLU A 11 26.21 10.59 -18.87
CA GLU A 11 26.57 11.19 -17.57
C GLU A 11 25.35 11.28 -16.63
N GLN A 12 24.17 11.64 -17.17
CA GLN A 12 22.90 11.63 -16.41
C GLN A 12 22.54 10.24 -15.89
N GLU A 13 22.62 9.21 -16.73
CA GLU A 13 22.30 7.84 -16.33
C GLU A 13 23.36 7.25 -15.39
N LEU A 14 24.63 7.60 -15.56
CA LEU A 14 25.71 7.21 -14.66
C LEU A 14 25.49 7.80 -13.26
N LYS A 15 25.04 9.06 -13.17
CA LYS A 15 24.68 9.69 -11.88
C LYS A 15 23.58 8.91 -11.18
N LYS A 16 22.50 8.54 -11.87
CA LYS A 16 21.39 7.74 -11.31
C LYS A 16 21.86 6.37 -10.82
N VAL A 17 22.72 5.69 -11.59
CA VAL A 17 23.30 4.41 -11.17
C VAL A 17 24.13 4.60 -9.90
N SER A 18 24.90 5.67 -9.81
CA SER A 18 25.75 5.97 -8.65
C SER A 18 24.91 6.28 -7.41
N GLU A 19 23.88 7.12 -7.54
CA GLU A 19 22.90 7.39 -6.47
C GLU A 19 22.22 6.09 -6.00
N ASN A 20 21.83 5.22 -6.94
CA ASN A 20 21.20 3.94 -6.62
C ASN A 20 22.17 2.91 -6.02
N ILE A 21 23.50 3.06 -6.17
CA ILE A 21 24.49 2.22 -5.47
C ILE A 21 24.68 2.69 -4.03
N LEU A 22 24.62 4.00 -3.80
CA LEU A 22 24.81 4.61 -2.49
C LEU A 22 23.55 4.55 -1.61
N ASP A 23 22.39 4.20 -2.18
CA ASP A 23 21.14 4.01 -1.44
C ASP A 23 21.18 2.70 -0.61
N GLU A 24 21.27 2.84 0.72
CA GLU A 24 21.24 1.73 1.69
C GLU A 24 19.94 0.92 1.64
N ASN A 25 18.87 1.50 1.11
CA ASN A 25 17.61 0.80 0.92
C ASN A 25 17.60 -0.04 -0.35
N THR A 26 18.72 -0.20 -1.07
CA THR A 26 18.81 -1.06 -2.25
C THR A 26 19.80 -2.20 -2.02
N ASP A 27 19.61 -3.30 -2.73
CA ASP A 27 20.55 -4.43 -2.64
C ASP A 27 21.91 -4.07 -3.28
N ALA A 28 22.96 -4.06 -2.45
CA ALA A 28 24.31 -3.71 -2.84
C ALA A 28 24.93 -4.69 -3.86
N LYS A 29 24.53 -5.96 -3.86
CA LYS A 29 25.12 -7.00 -4.72
C LYS A 29 24.38 -7.15 -6.05
N LYS A 30 23.16 -6.63 -6.18
CA LYS A 30 22.40 -6.70 -7.42
C LYS A 30 23.01 -5.82 -8.52
N LYS A 31 23.00 -6.36 -9.74
CA LYS A 31 23.59 -5.72 -10.90
C LYS A 31 22.75 -4.53 -11.36
N ARG A 32 23.44 -3.43 -11.67
CA ARG A 32 22.91 -2.24 -12.35
C ARG A 32 23.56 -2.17 -13.73
N SER A 33 22.85 -1.67 -14.74
CA SER A 33 23.41 -1.60 -16.09
C SER A 33 22.97 -0.33 -16.80
N VAL A 34 23.85 0.25 -17.61
CA VAL A 34 23.51 1.32 -18.56
C VAL A 34 23.63 0.76 -19.97
N THR A 35 22.62 0.98 -20.81
CA THR A 35 22.57 0.52 -22.20
C THR A 35 22.44 1.73 -23.11
N ILE A 36 23.34 1.81 -24.10
CA ILE A 36 23.28 2.81 -25.18
C ILE A 36 22.81 2.09 -26.44
N THR A 37 21.72 2.57 -27.03
CA THR A 37 21.18 2.05 -28.29
C THR A 37 21.37 3.11 -29.37
N LEU A 38 22.07 2.75 -30.45
CA LEU A 38 22.25 3.58 -31.63
C LEU A 38 21.46 2.98 -32.79
N THR A 39 20.56 3.75 -33.38
CA THR A 39 19.74 3.34 -34.53
C THR A 39 20.13 4.15 -35.75
N TYR A 40 20.47 3.48 -36.84
CA TYR A 40 20.91 4.09 -38.09
C TYR A 40 19.82 3.93 -39.13
N LEU A 41 19.27 5.04 -39.62
CA LEU A 41 18.24 5.07 -40.66
C LEU A 41 18.86 5.70 -41.91
N PRO A 42 19.30 4.88 -42.89
CA PRO A 42 19.75 5.39 -44.17
C PRO A 42 18.56 5.92 -44.98
N ASN A 43 18.80 6.89 -45.86
CA ASN A 43 17.82 7.31 -46.86
C ASN A 43 17.83 6.37 -48.09
N ASP A 44 16.86 6.54 -49.00
CA ASP A 44 16.68 5.66 -50.16
C ASP A 44 17.89 5.63 -51.09
N ASN A 45 18.56 6.78 -51.26
CA ASN A 45 19.77 6.89 -52.08
C ASN A 45 21.03 6.32 -51.42
N ARG A 46 20.95 5.94 -50.13
CA ARG A 46 22.06 5.44 -49.31
C ARG A 46 23.27 6.38 -49.23
N ASP A 47 23.04 7.67 -49.41
CA ASP A 47 24.05 8.74 -49.36
C ASP A 47 23.96 9.58 -48.07
N ALA A 48 22.89 9.43 -47.29
CA ALA A 48 22.75 10.03 -45.97
C ALA A 48 22.20 9.04 -44.94
N ILE A 49 22.65 9.17 -43.70
CA ILE A 49 22.21 8.32 -42.57
C ILE A 49 21.79 9.21 -41.41
N SER A 50 20.56 9.03 -40.93
CA SER A 50 20.08 9.60 -39.68
C SER A 50 20.46 8.68 -38.53
N VAL A 51 21.12 9.20 -37.49
CA VAL A 51 21.53 8.41 -36.32
C VAL A 51 20.71 8.88 -35.11
N TYR A 52 19.93 7.97 -34.55
CA TYR A 52 19.22 8.16 -33.30
C TYR A 52 19.96 7.46 -32.16
N SER A 53 20.05 8.12 -31.01
CA SER A 53 20.75 7.60 -29.83
C SER A 53 19.84 7.63 -28.61
N GLU A 54 19.72 6.49 -27.94
CA GLU A 54 18.96 6.34 -26.70
C GLU A 54 19.87 5.77 -25.61
N VAL A 55 19.81 6.32 -24.39
CA VAL A 55 20.54 5.82 -23.22
C VAL A 55 19.53 5.48 -22.12
N LYS A 56 19.58 4.25 -21.61
CA LYS A 56 18.69 3.74 -20.56
C LYS A 56 19.50 3.06 -19.46
N SER A 57 19.16 3.30 -18.19
CA SER A 57 19.67 2.53 -17.06
C SER A 57 18.65 1.52 -16.53
N LYS A 58 19.16 0.41 -15.99
CA LYS A 58 18.43 -0.56 -15.18
C LYS A 58 18.97 -0.48 -13.77
N LEU A 59 18.14 0.06 -12.87
CA LEU A 59 18.46 0.26 -11.46
C LEU A 59 17.93 -0.89 -10.61
N VAL A 60 18.47 -1.02 -9.41
CA VAL A 60 17.96 -1.96 -8.41
C VAL A 60 16.81 -1.29 -7.67
N PRO A 61 15.63 -1.93 -7.57
CA PRO A 61 14.52 -1.35 -6.81
C PRO A 61 14.89 -1.26 -5.33
N GLN A 62 14.28 -0.30 -4.63
CA GLN A 62 14.38 -0.25 -3.19
C GLN A 62 13.79 -1.53 -2.57
N ASN A 63 14.35 -1.90 -1.42
CA ASN A 63 13.92 -3.01 -0.61
C ASN A 63 12.46 -2.78 -0.24
N GLY A 64 11.61 -3.75 -0.57
CA GLY A 64 10.20 -3.66 -0.25
C GLY A 64 9.99 -3.68 1.26
N VAL A 65 9.10 -2.81 1.74
CA VAL A 65 8.56 -2.90 3.09
C VAL A 65 7.33 -3.82 3.04
N SER A 66 7.36 -4.90 3.79
CA SER A 66 6.23 -5.83 3.88
C SER A 66 5.29 -5.42 4.99
N THR A 67 4.02 -5.22 4.64
CA THR A 67 2.92 -4.98 5.58
C THR A 67 1.89 -6.10 5.43
N THR A 68 1.34 -6.58 6.55
CA THR A 68 0.26 -7.58 6.55
C THR A 68 -1.07 -6.88 6.71
N LEU A 69 -2.01 -7.15 5.79
CA LEU A 69 -3.38 -6.64 5.88
C LEU A 69 -4.35 -7.75 6.30
N LEU A 70 -5.21 -7.45 7.27
CA LEU A 70 -6.43 -8.17 7.58
C LEU A 70 -7.52 -7.71 6.63
N VAL A 71 -8.00 -8.63 5.78
CA VAL A 71 -9.10 -8.36 4.85
C VAL A 71 -10.32 -9.18 5.25
N GLY A 72 -11.49 -8.56 5.19
CA GLY A 72 -12.78 -9.18 5.47
C GLY A 72 -13.90 -8.55 4.65
N ARG A 73 -15.05 -9.20 4.66
CA ARG A 73 -16.30 -8.61 4.18
C ARG A 73 -17.23 -8.52 5.39
N ASN A 74 -17.81 -7.35 5.58
CA ASN A 74 -18.83 -7.15 6.59
C ASN A 74 -20.11 -7.86 6.14
N ASP A 75 -20.56 -8.86 6.91
CA ASP A 75 -21.69 -9.70 6.54
C ASP A 75 -23.02 -8.93 6.48
N ASP A 76 -23.16 -7.83 7.24
CA ASP A 76 -24.38 -7.02 7.30
C ASP A 76 -24.48 -6.02 6.15
N THR A 77 -23.35 -5.43 5.73
CA THR A 77 -23.32 -4.35 4.72
C THR A 77 -22.79 -4.80 3.37
N GLY A 78 -22.14 -5.98 3.31
CA GLY A 78 -21.42 -6.46 2.14
C GLY A 78 -20.15 -5.66 1.81
N ALA A 79 -19.81 -4.65 2.62
CA ALA A 79 -18.65 -3.79 2.41
C ALA A 79 -17.35 -4.58 2.63
N ILE A 80 -16.33 -4.28 1.81
CA ILE A 80 -14.98 -4.83 1.99
C ILE A 80 -14.28 -3.98 3.04
N GLU A 81 -13.74 -4.63 4.07
CA GLU A 81 -12.95 -4.00 5.13
C GLU A 81 -11.51 -4.52 5.03
N ALA A 82 -10.54 -3.61 5.10
CA ALA A 82 -9.12 -3.93 5.11
C ALA A 82 -8.41 -3.06 6.15
N ASN A 83 -7.73 -3.70 7.10
CA ASN A 83 -6.96 -3.04 8.15
C ASN A 83 -5.55 -3.64 8.25
N GLU A 84 -4.55 -2.86 8.62
CA GLU A 84 -3.20 -3.37 8.86
C GLU A 84 -3.16 -4.23 10.14
N LEU A 85 -2.51 -5.39 10.10
CA LEU A 85 -2.27 -6.25 11.26
C LEU A 85 -1.10 -5.69 12.07
N LYS A 86 -1.36 -5.30 13.32
CA LYS A 86 -0.34 -4.73 14.22
C LYS A 86 0.07 -5.65 15.37
N SER A 87 -0.78 -6.59 15.77
CA SER A 87 -0.50 -7.52 16.87
C SER A 87 0.34 -8.74 16.49
N GLY A 88 0.62 -8.95 15.20
CA GLY A 88 1.29 -10.14 14.67
C GLY A 88 0.41 -11.39 14.53
N ILE A 89 -0.73 -11.46 15.22
CA ILE A 89 -1.71 -12.56 15.12
C ILE A 89 -3.13 -11.98 15.04
N LYS A 90 -3.89 -12.38 14.02
CA LYS A 90 -5.30 -11.96 13.86
C LYS A 90 -6.12 -12.29 15.10
N GLY A 91 -6.89 -11.32 15.59
CA GLY A 91 -7.74 -11.43 16.77
C GLY A 91 -7.01 -11.33 18.11
N GLN A 92 -5.67 -11.23 18.12
CA GLN A 92 -4.88 -11.11 19.36
C GLN A 92 -4.69 -9.64 19.73
N THR A 93 -4.97 -9.30 21.00
CA THR A 93 -4.63 -7.98 21.54
C THR A 93 -3.14 -7.86 21.81
N TYR A 94 -2.58 -6.67 21.69
CA TYR A 94 -1.18 -6.38 22.00
C TYR A 94 -1.04 -5.11 22.85
N ILE A 95 0.10 -4.96 23.51
CA ILE A 95 0.47 -3.74 24.25
C ILE A 95 1.31 -2.89 23.30
N ASP A 96 0.90 -1.64 23.08
CA ASP A 96 1.66 -0.70 22.24
C ASP A 96 2.86 -0.09 22.99
N ASP A 97 3.68 0.71 22.29
CA ASP A 97 4.87 1.34 22.86
C ASP A 97 4.55 2.32 24.02
N ASN A 98 3.30 2.77 24.15
CA ASN A 98 2.84 3.63 25.23
C ASN A 98 2.29 2.84 26.43
N GLY A 99 2.27 1.51 26.36
CA GLY A 99 1.72 0.63 27.38
C GLY A 99 0.20 0.43 27.30
N ASP A 100 -0.46 0.89 26.23
CA ASP A 100 -1.90 0.76 26.06
C ASP A 100 -2.27 -0.60 25.42
N LEU A 101 -3.35 -1.23 25.91
CA LEU A 101 -3.92 -2.42 25.26
C LEU A 101 -4.67 -2.03 23.97
N ARG A 102 -4.29 -2.67 22.87
CA ARG A 102 -4.86 -2.47 21.53
C ARG A 102 -5.39 -3.76 20.93
N THR A 103 -6.36 -3.64 20.03
CA THR A 103 -6.82 -4.74 19.15
C THR A 103 -5.73 -5.15 18.16
N ASP A 104 -5.96 -6.22 17.41
CA ASP A 104 -5.10 -6.65 16.31
C ASP A 104 -4.95 -5.63 15.18
N THR A 105 -5.88 -4.67 15.08
CA THR A 105 -5.88 -3.55 14.13
C THR A 105 -5.32 -2.23 14.71
N GLY A 106 -5.05 -2.16 16.02
CA GLY A 106 -4.48 -0.98 16.70
C GLY A 106 -5.50 -0.04 17.37
N GLU A 107 -6.79 -0.38 17.39
CA GLU A 107 -7.79 0.37 18.15
C GLU A 107 -7.60 0.14 19.66
N LYS A 108 -7.79 1.18 20.49
CA LYS A 108 -7.75 1.02 21.96
C LYS A 108 -8.92 0.14 22.43
N ILE A 109 -8.62 -0.84 23.29
CA ILE A 109 -9.63 -1.76 23.83
C ILE A 109 -10.74 -1.01 24.58
N GLU A 110 -10.38 0.00 25.37
CA GLU A 110 -11.34 0.85 26.08
C GLU A 110 -12.40 1.48 25.17
N ASN A 111 -12.02 1.85 23.94
CA ASN A 111 -12.94 2.45 22.98
C ASN A 111 -13.90 1.41 22.38
N VAL A 112 -13.41 0.20 22.12
CA VAL A 112 -14.21 -0.90 21.56
C VAL A 112 -15.22 -1.39 22.60
N GLU A 113 -14.79 -1.60 23.85
CA GLU A 113 -15.68 -2.03 24.93
C GLU A 113 -16.79 -1.02 25.22
N ASN A 114 -16.48 0.28 25.16
CA ASN A 114 -17.48 1.33 25.36
C ASN A 114 -18.48 1.41 24.20
N LYS A 115 -18.04 1.21 22.95
CA LYS A 115 -18.93 1.10 21.79
C LYS A 115 -19.84 -0.12 21.91
N ASP A 116 -19.31 -1.27 22.32
CA ASP A 116 -20.09 -2.50 22.49
C ASP A 116 -21.17 -2.35 23.58
N LYS A 117 -20.85 -1.70 24.70
CA LYS A 117 -21.83 -1.41 25.77
C LYS A 117 -22.96 -0.52 25.24
N GLN A 118 -22.64 0.62 24.62
CA GLN A 118 -23.65 1.51 24.05
C GLN A 118 -24.50 0.79 22.99
N THR A 119 -23.89 -0.01 22.12
CA THR A 119 -24.63 -0.73 21.07
C THR A 119 -25.59 -1.78 21.64
N LYS A 120 -25.20 -2.44 22.74
CA LYS A 120 -26.08 -3.39 23.48
C LYS A 120 -27.23 -2.67 24.19
N ASP A 121 -26.94 -1.56 24.88
CA ASP A 121 -27.95 -0.77 25.58
C ASP A 121 -29.02 -0.21 24.62
N LEU A 122 -28.62 0.21 23.40
CA LEU A 122 -29.56 0.68 22.37
C LEU A 122 -30.42 -0.48 21.80
N LYS A 123 -29.85 -1.66 21.60
CA LYS A 123 -30.59 -2.84 21.10
C LYS A 123 -31.59 -3.35 22.14
N GLU A 124 -31.19 -3.47 23.40
CA GLU A 124 -32.08 -3.89 24.50
C GLU A 124 -33.24 -2.90 24.71
N SER A 125 -32.99 -1.60 24.60
CA SER A 125 -34.03 -0.57 24.69
C SER A 125 -35.03 -0.64 23.52
N SER A 126 -34.56 -0.95 22.31
CA SER A 126 -35.41 -1.07 21.12
C SER A 126 -36.28 -2.33 21.14
N GLU A 127 -35.74 -3.47 21.60
CA GLU A 127 -36.48 -4.72 21.74
C GLU A 127 -37.52 -4.65 22.85
N GLN A 128 -37.19 -4.05 24.01
CA GLN A 128 -38.14 -3.85 25.10
C GLN A 128 -39.30 -2.93 24.68
N ALA A 129 -39.05 -1.85 23.94
CA ALA A 129 -40.10 -0.97 23.42
C ALA A 129 -41.04 -1.69 22.45
N GLN A 130 -40.50 -2.56 21.59
CA GLN A 130 -41.26 -3.32 20.60
C GLN A 130 -42.15 -4.40 21.25
N VAL A 131 -41.65 -5.05 22.32
CA VAL A 131 -42.41 -6.04 23.10
C VAL A 131 -43.57 -5.39 23.87
N ILE A 132 -43.34 -4.20 24.47
CA ILE A 132 -44.37 -3.47 25.22
C ILE A 132 -45.53 -3.03 24.31
N ASP A 133 -45.26 -2.63 23.07
CA ASP A 133 -46.29 -2.19 22.12
C ASP A 133 -47.16 -3.37 21.66
N LEU A 134 -46.55 -4.53 21.35
CA LEU A 134 -47.26 -5.75 20.96
C LEU A 134 -48.18 -6.29 22.07
N GLN A 135 -47.74 -6.21 23.33
CA GLN A 135 -48.55 -6.62 24.49
C GLN A 135 -49.78 -5.71 24.73
N LYS A 136 -49.72 -4.44 24.31
CA LYS A 136 -50.87 -3.51 24.40
C LYS A 136 -51.88 -3.74 23.28
N GLN A 137 -51.43 -4.20 22.11
CA GLN A 137 -52.30 -4.51 20.97
C GLN A 137 -53.15 -5.77 21.19
N GLY A 138 -52.68 -6.72 22.00
CA GLY A 138 -53.41 -7.96 22.34
C GLY A 138 -54.51 -7.85 23.40
N LYS A 139 -54.76 -6.66 23.99
CA LYS A 139 -55.72 -6.48 25.12
C LYS A 139 -57.02 -5.74 24.77
N LYS A 140 -57.35 -5.59 23.48
CA LYS A 140 -58.68 -5.19 23.01
C LYS A 140 -59.36 -6.37 22.29
N ALA A 141 -59.98 -7.24 23.07
CA ALA A 141 -61.03 -8.15 22.64
C ALA A 141 -62.07 -8.21 23.77
#